data_AF-A0A7C2VW53-F1
#
_entry.id   AF-A0A7C2VW53-F1
#
_cell.length_a   1.000
_cell.length_b   1.000
_cell.length_c   1.000
_cell.angle_alpha   90.00
_cell.angle_beta   90.00
_cell.angle_gamma   90.00
#
_symmetry.space_group_name_H-M   'P 1'
#
loop_
_entity.id
_entity.type
_entity.pdbx_description
1 polymer ?
#
loop_
_entity_poly.entity_id
_entity_poly.type
_entity_poly.pdbx_seq_one_letter_code
_entity_poly.pdbx_strand_id
1 'polypeptide(L)' 'MPNLGPAELIIILLIVILIFGAGKLAEVGGALGRGIREFRKSIREEEESAPTPSSPSAASDKSRTDA' A
#
# COMPACT_ATOMS: atom_id res chain seq x y z
N MET A 1 18.51 -3.45 29.94
CA MET A 1 18.59 -2.50 28.80
C MET A 1 17.19 -1.92 28.60
N PRO A 2 17.02 -0.62 28.33
CA PRO A 2 15.70 -0.06 28.03
C PRO A 2 15.16 -0.77 26.78
N ASN A 3 14.06 -1.48 26.95
CA ASN A 3 13.39 -2.16 25.84
C ASN A 3 12.43 -1.16 25.21
N LEU A 4 12.68 -0.78 23.96
CA LEU A 4 11.75 0.03 23.18
C LEU A 4 10.56 -0.85 22.78
N GLY A 5 9.57 -0.93 23.68
CA GLY A 5 8.34 -1.64 23.44
C GLY A 5 7.36 -0.82 22.60
N PRO A 6 6.26 -1.45 22.16
CA PRO A 6 5.18 -0.74 21.47
C PRO A 6 4.63 0.45 22.28
N ALA A 7 4.63 0.36 23.62
CA ALA A 7 4.18 1.43 24.50
C ALA A 7 5.09 2.67 24.43
N GLU A 8 6.41 2.49 24.51
CA GLU A 8 7.38 3.57 24.39
C GLU A 8 7.32 4.24 23.02
N LEU A 9 7.16 3.46 21.94
CA LEU A 9 7.00 4.00 20.59
C LEU A 9 5.74 4.86 20.44
N ILE A 10 4.63 4.46 21.07
CA ILE A 10 3.39 5.27 21.09
C ILE A 10 3.62 6.60 21.80
N ILE A 11 4.32 6.60 22.95
CA ILE A 11 4.63 7.83 23.70
C ILE A 11 5.48 8.77 22.85
N ILE A 12 6.53 8.25 22.20
CA ILE A 12 7.39 9.05 21.30
C ILE A 12 6.58 9.61 20.13
N LEU A 13 5.74 8.80 19.51
CA LEU A 13 4.87 9.23 18.42
C LEU A 13 3.93 10.37 18.86
N LEU A 14 3.38 10.27 20.07
CA LEU A 14 2.53 11.30 20.66
C LEU A 14 3.27 12.63 20.83
N ILE A 15 4.51 12.59 21.33
CA ILE A 15 5.37 13.79 21.44
C ILE A 15 5.64 14.40 20.06
N VAL A 16 5.97 13.58 19.07
CA VAL A 16 6.19 14.03 17.68
C VAL A 16 4.93 14.70 17.13
N ILE A 17 3.75 14.10 17.34
CA ILE A 17 2.46 14.68 16.93
C ILE A 17 2.19 16.01 17.63
N LEU A 18 2.56 16.17 18.90
CA LEU A 18 2.39 17.45 19.61
C LEU A 18 3.30 18.55 19.05
N ILE A 19 4.53 18.22 18.67
CA ILE A 19 5.50 19.19 18.11
C ILE A 19 5.12 19.60 16.69
N PHE A 20 4.86 18.62 15.82
CA PHE A 20 4.61 18.86 14.40
C PHE A 20 3.13 19.09 14.07
N GLY A 21 2.23 18.61 14.92
CA GLY A 21 0.78 18.58 14.67
C GLY A 21 0.34 17.38 13.84
N ALA A 22 -0.88 16.88 14.10
CA ALA A 22 -1.47 15.77 13.34
C ALA A 22 -1.63 16.09 11.84
N GLY A 23 -1.88 17.36 11.50
CA GLY A 23 -2.03 17.81 10.11
C GLY A 23 -0.75 17.66 9.29
N LYS A 24 0.41 18.04 9.85
CA LYS A 24 1.70 17.91 9.16
C LYS A 24 2.12 16.46 8.98
N LEU A 25 1.89 15.62 9.98
CA LEU A 25 2.15 14.18 9.87
C LEU A 25 1.25 13.52 8.79
N ALA A 26 -0.02 13.90 8.72
CA ALA A 26 -0.94 13.40 7.70
C ALA A 26 -0.56 13.88 6.28
N GLU A 27 -0.13 15.13 6.14
CA GLU A 27 0.36 15.71 4.88
C GLU A 27 1.58 14.93 4.36
N VAL A 28 2.59 14.74 5.21
CA VAL A 28 3.81 13.99 4.87
C VAL A 28 3.51 12.51 4.61
N GLY A 29 2.72 11.87 5.48
CA GLY A 29 2.31 10.47 5.32
C GLY A 29 1.50 10.25 4.04
N GLY A 30 0.63 11.20 3.68
CA GLY A 30 -0.13 11.17 2.43
C GLY A 30 0.76 11.27 1.19
N ALA A 31 1.76 12.17 1.20
CA ALA A 31 2.73 12.29 0.12
C ALA A 31 3.60 11.03 -0.03
N LEU A 32 4.15 10.52 1.09
CA LEU A 32 4.93 9.29 1.13
C LEU A 32 4.10 8.07 0.68
N GLY A 33 2.86 7.96 1.14
CA GLY A 33 1.97 6.85 0.79
C GLY A 33 1.66 6.78 -0.70
N ARG A 34 1.46 7.94 -1.35
CA ARG A 34 1.29 8.02 -2.81
C ARG A 34 2.57 7.59 -3.53
N GLY A 35 3.73 8.06 -3.09
CA GLY A 35 5.02 7.66 -3.67
C GLY A 35 5.29 6.15 -3.55
N ILE A 36 5.05 5.57 -2.38
CA ILE A 36 5.19 4.12 -2.15
C ILE A 36 4.19 3.33 -3.00
N ARG A 37 2.96 3.83 -3.16
CA ARG A 37 1.93 3.18 -3.99
C ARG A 37 2.33 3.15 -5.46
N GLU A 38 2.81 4.27 -6.00
CA GLU A 38 3.27 4.34 -7.38
C GLU A 38 4.52 3.48 -7.58
N PHE A 39 5.48 3.53 -6.64
CA PHE A 39 6.67 2.68 -6.67
C PHE A 39 6.32 1.19 -6.68
N ARG A 40 5.39 0.74 -5.81
CA ARG A 40 4.90 -0.65 -5.83
C ARG A 40 4.20 -1.02 -7.12
N LYS A 41 3.49 -0.08 -7.75
CA LYS A 41 2.79 -0.30 -9.01
C LYS A 41 3.79 -0.50 -10.15
N SER A 42 4.80 0.37 -10.27
CA SER A 42 5.84 0.24 -11.29
C SER A 42 6.64 -1.06 -11.17
N ILE A 43 6.98 -1.49 -9.94
CA ILE A 43 7.65 -2.78 -9.73
C ILE A 43 6.78 -3.95 -10.17
N ARG A 44 5.47 -3.92 -9.89
CA ARG A 44 4.54 -4.98 -10.31
C ARG A 44 4.35 -5.01 -11.83
N GLU A 45 4.24 -3.86 -12.47
CA GLU A 45 4.13 -3.76 -13.93
C GLU A 45 5.41 -4.26 -14.61
N GLU A 46 6.58 -4.05 -14.01
CA GLU A 46 7.86 -4.58 -14.49
C GLU A 46 7.98 -6.10 -14.29
N GLU A 47 7.49 -6.65 -13.16
CA GLU A 47 7.39 -8.10 -12.95
C GLU A 47 6.38 -8.78 -13.90
N GLU A 48 5.26 -8.11 -14.21
CA GLU A 48 4.22 -8.63 -15.12
C GLU A 48 4.57 -8.43 -16.61
N SER A 49 5.57 -7.59 -16.92
CA SER A 49 6.16 -7.45 -18.26
C SER A 49 7.17 -8.55 -18.61
N ALA A 50 7.52 -9.43 -17.65
CA ALA A 50 8.13 -10.71 -17.97
C ALA A 50 7.04 -11.63 -18.54
N PRO A 51 7.23 -12.24 -19.73
CA PRO A 51 6.19 -13.03 -20.36
C PRO A 51 5.96 -14.33 -19.57
N THR A 52 5.05 -14.29 -18.60
CA THR A 52 4.48 -15.47 -17.98
C THR A 52 3.07 -15.68 -18.53
N PRO A 53 2.81 -16.78 -19.26
CA PRO A 53 1.51 -17.06 -19.83
C PRO A 53 0.60 -17.63 -18.74
N SER A 54 -0.01 -16.79 -17.91
CA SER A 54 -1.06 -17.27 -17.00
C SER A 54 -1.96 -16.17 -16.44
N SER A 55 -3.11 -15.97 -17.09
CA SER A 55 -4.39 -15.90 -16.37
C SER A 55 -5.54 -16.36 -17.27
N PRO A 56 -6.05 -17.58 -17.10
CA PRO A 56 -7.32 -18.01 -17.68
C PRO A 56 -8.44 -17.58 -16.74
N SER A 57 -8.91 -16.34 -16.85
CA SER A 57 -10.14 -15.93 -16.15
C SER A 57 -10.85 -14.78 -16.87
N ALA A 58 -11.20 -15.03 -18.13
CA ALA A 58 -12.42 -14.48 -18.68
C ALA A 58 -13.46 -15.59 -18.55
N ALA A 59 -14.14 -15.62 -17.40
CA ALA A 59 -15.34 -16.41 -17.21
C ALA A 59 -16.32 -16.05 -18.34
N SER A 60 -16.55 -17.04 -19.19
CA SER A 60 -17.41 -17.01 -20.35
C SER A 60 -18.84 -16.64 -19.95
N ASP A 61 -19.13 -15.35 -20.03
CA ASP A 61 -20.44 -14.81 -20.35
C ASP A 61 -20.84 -15.35 -21.73
N LYS A 62 -21.72 -16.36 -21.76
CA LYS A 62 -22.67 -16.72 -22.84
C LYS A 62 -23.39 -18.03 -22.54
N SER A 63 -24.39 -17.98 -21.66
CA SER A 63 -25.51 -18.91 -21.64
C SER A 63 -26.67 -18.36 -22.46
N ARG A 64 -26.39 -18.15 -23.76
CA ARG A 64 -27.37 -17.86 -24.82
C ARG A 64 -27.11 -18.84 -25.97
N THR A 65 -27.55 -20.08 -25.81
CA THR A 65 -27.76 -21.04 -26.90
C THR A 65 -28.78 -22.11 -26.46
N ASP A 66 -30.00 -21.92 -26.93
CA ASP A 66 -30.91 -22.89 -27.56
C ASP A 66 -31.34 -24.19 -26.85
N ALA A 67 -32.64 -24.29 -26.59
CA ALA A 67 -33.45 -25.51 -26.68
C ALA A 67 -34.88 -25.13 -27.12
#